data_AF-A0A292Z7H8-F1
#
_entry.id   AF-A0A292Z7H8-F1
#
_cell.length_a   1.000
_cell.length_b   1.000
_cell.length_c   1.000
_cell.angle_alpha   90.00
_cell.angle_beta   90.00
_cell.angle_gamma   90.00
#
_symmetry.space_group_name_H-M   'P 1'
#
loop_
_entity.id
_entity.type
_entity.pdbx_description
1 polymer ?
#
loop_
_entity_poly.entity_id
_entity_poly.type
_entity_poly.pdbx_seq_one_letter_code
_entity_poly.pdbx_strand_id
1 'polypeptide(L)'
;MVSKKVGRDDNQVDLFLPQLTALPLRDQRETMERPFFSLSKRKRLKPIDYVSPDGKVTVHVSANSEYGLATIYDLDVLIYCASVLIEHKRRGVNDIPQTLHVVPYDMLSTLKRDVGGRAYELLGNALDRLQSTTVKTNIRSGDAVETTFSWIDSHSQLKDRNGQVRGMRITLAKWFYDGVLMEGGVLAIDPAYFSLTGGRERWLYRVARKHAGGAGPDGFSISMPTLYEKSGAEGDYRRFKFEMTKIARENSLPGYSLELLQRDGGEPLLRMAKRSLDESPSPSPSNGFAPAVDASKRGTAAAEEEPVSFPVQGSIAFGAFGAIARANLPSPQRDHEAVANDFRNFLRSRDIAFDASNITQIFATFCTKQRSAI
;
A
#
# COMPACT_ATOMS: atom_id res chain seq x y z
N MET A 1 7.46 -19.60 57.38
CA MET A 1 7.26 -18.23 56.84
C MET A 1 7.14 -18.32 55.33
N VAL A 2 5.91 -18.20 54.81
CA VAL A 2 5.61 -18.27 53.38
C VAL A 2 5.82 -16.88 52.78
N SER A 3 6.80 -16.76 51.88
CA SER A 3 7.11 -15.50 51.20
C SER A 3 6.07 -15.27 50.10
N LYS A 4 5.26 -14.22 50.27
CA LYS A 4 4.14 -13.84 49.40
C LYS A 4 4.71 -13.25 48.11
N LYS A 5 4.72 -14.03 47.02
CA LYS A 5 5.08 -13.56 45.67
C LYS A 5 3.98 -12.61 45.19
N VAL A 6 4.28 -11.32 45.09
CA VAL A 6 3.37 -10.31 44.53
C VAL A 6 3.23 -10.61 43.04
N GLY A 7 2.04 -11.05 42.63
CA GLY A 7 1.68 -11.20 41.22
C GLY A 7 1.67 -9.82 40.55
N ARG A 8 2.45 -9.67 39.49
CA ARG A 8 2.41 -8.49 38.63
C ARG A 8 1.11 -8.58 37.83
N ASP A 9 0.29 -7.54 37.90
CA ASP A 9 -1.01 -7.49 37.22
C ASP A 9 -0.81 -7.49 35.69
N ASP A 10 -1.05 -8.63 35.03
CA ASP A 10 -0.90 -8.83 33.58
C ASP A 10 -1.89 -8.01 32.71
N ASN A 11 -2.74 -7.18 33.34
CA ASN A 11 -3.69 -6.29 32.67
C ASN A 11 -3.17 -4.86 32.47
N GLN A 12 -1.98 -4.53 32.98
CA GLN A 12 -1.40 -3.21 32.76
C GLN A 12 -0.74 -3.17 31.37
N VAL A 13 -1.39 -2.47 30.43
CA VAL A 13 -0.72 -2.02 29.20
C VAL A 13 0.45 -1.16 29.65
N ASP A 14 1.66 -1.50 29.20
CA ASP A 14 2.88 -0.80 29.62
C ASP A 14 2.77 0.68 29.20
N LEU A 15 2.47 1.56 30.15
CA LEU A 15 2.31 3.01 29.92
C LEU A 15 3.61 3.68 29.47
N PHE A 16 4.72 2.94 29.44
CA PHE A 16 6.04 3.37 28.97
C PHE A 16 6.34 2.92 27.53
N LEU A 17 5.32 2.58 26.75
CA LEU A 17 5.49 2.51 25.30
C LEU A 17 5.96 3.89 24.81
N PRO A 18 7.10 3.97 24.09
CA PRO A 18 7.58 5.23 23.53
C PRO A 18 6.48 5.89 22.71
N GLN A 19 6.45 7.22 22.62
CA GLN A 19 5.72 7.87 21.54
C GLN A 19 6.31 7.37 20.20
N LEU A 20 5.68 6.35 19.63
CA LEU A 20 6.14 5.60 18.44
C LEU A 20 5.94 6.38 17.14
N THR A 21 5.56 7.66 17.22
CA THR A 21 5.39 8.57 16.08
C THR A 21 6.70 8.79 15.30
N ALA A 22 7.86 8.48 15.88
CA ALA A 22 9.15 8.50 15.20
C ALA A 22 9.80 7.11 15.06
N LEU A 23 9.02 6.02 15.04
CA LEU A 23 9.56 4.66 14.85
C LEU A 23 10.18 4.54 13.44
N PRO A 24 11.50 4.29 13.31
CA PRO A 24 12.11 4.08 12.00
C PRO A 24 11.59 2.78 11.39
N LEU A 25 10.91 2.89 10.25
CA LEU A 25 10.25 1.76 9.62
C LEU A 25 11.24 0.82 8.94
N ARG A 26 11.12 -0.48 9.23
CA ARG A 26 12.01 -1.55 8.78
C ARG A 26 11.19 -2.70 8.22
N ASP A 27 11.51 -3.12 7.01
CA ASP A 27 10.92 -4.30 6.38
C ASP A 27 11.99 -5.40 6.22
N GLN A 28 11.56 -6.66 6.30
CA GLN A 28 12.43 -7.83 6.23
C GLN A 28 12.96 -8.01 4.81
N ARG A 29 14.28 -7.97 4.66
CA ARG A 29 14.98 -7.93 3.38
C ARG A 29 14.75 -9.19 2.53
N GLU A 30 14.60 -10.35 3.14
CA GLU A 30 14.45 -11.64 2.42
C GLU A 30 13.09 -11.78 1.71
N THR A 31 12.07 -11.07 2.18
CA THR A 31 10.70 -11.18 1.65
C THR A 31 10.38 -10.14 0.59
N MET A 32 11.31 -9.22 0.31
CA MET A 32 11.09 -8.08 -0.59
C MET A 32 11.04 -8.43 -2.09
N GLU A 33 11.76 -9.47 -2.53
CA GLU A 33 11.91 -9.79 -3.96
C GLU A 33 11.21 -11.10 -4.39
N ARG A 34 10.48 -11.73 -3.47
CA ARG A 34 9.85 -13.05 -3.65
C ARG A 34 8.36 -13.00 -3.30
N PRO A 35 7.53 -13.85 -3.92
CA PRO A 35 6.09 -13.74 -3.76
C PRO A 35 5.63 -14.49 -2.51
N PHE A 36 5.52 -13.75 -1.41
CA PHE A 36 5.03 -14.25 -0.13
C PHE A 36 3.56 -13.91 0.17
N PHE A 37 3.03 -12.91 -0.55
CA PHE A 37 1.74 -12.31 -0.26
C PHE A 37 0.93 -12.14 -1.53
N SER A 38 -0.40 -12.22 -1.42
CA SER A 38 -1.29 -11.84 -2.50
C SER A 38 -1.20 -10.33 -2.77
N LEU A 39 -1.07 -9.95 -4.05
CA LEU A 39 -1.06 -8.54 -4.47
C LEU A 39 -2.46 -7.94 -4.63
N SER A 40 -3.50 -8.78 -4.55
CA SER A 40 -4.90 -8.37 -4.65
C SER A 40 -5.49 -8.08 -3.27
N LYS A 41 -6.44 -7.14 -3.20
CA LYS A 41 -7.29 -6.94 -2.01
C LYS A 41 -8.36 -8.03 -1.86
N ARG A 42 -8.63 -8.79 -2.93
CA ARG A 42 -9.61 -9.88 -2.92
C ARG A 42 -9.02 -11.12 -2.27
N LYS A 43 -9.89 -11.90 -1.62
CA LYS A 43 -9.54 -13.21 -1.05
C LYS A 43 -8.99 -14.11 -2.16
N ARG A 44 -7.75 -14.56 -1.98
CA ARG A 44 -7.07 -15.51 -2.86
C ARG A 44 -6.93 -16.84 -2.15
N LEU A 45 -7.48 -17.89 -2.75
CA LEU A 45 -7.32 -19.28 -2.29
C LEU A 45 -6.27 -20.04 -3.09
N LYS A 46 -6.02 -19.64 -4.34
CA LYS A 46 -5.01 -20.25 -5.19
C LYS A 46 -3.63 -20.04 -4.56
N PRO A 47 -2.85 -21.11 -4.33
CA PRO A 47 -1.49 -21.00 -3.80
C PRO A 47 -0.58 -20.11 -4.64
N ILE A 48 0.54 -19.71 -4.04
CA ILE A 48 1.66 -19.11 -4.73
C ILE A 48 2.77 -20.15 -4.77
N ASP A 49 3.21 -20.51 -5.97
CA ASP A 49 4.35 -21.37 -6.22
C ASP A 49 5.41 -20.56 -6.95
N TYR A 50 6.62 -20.52 -6.40
CA TYR A 50 7.74 -19.83 -6.99
C TYR A 50 9.00 -20.66 -6.85
N VAL A 51 9.73 -20.76 -7.96
CA VAL A 51 11.08 -21.30 -8.02
C VAL A 51 11.96 -20.22 -8.61
N SER A 52 13.10 -19.94 -7.99
CA SER A 52 14.04 -18.97 -8.51
C SER A 52 14.61 -19.41 -9.87
N PRO A 53 15.06 -18.47 -10.72
CA PRO A 53 15.61 -18.81 -12.03
C PRO A 53 16.81 -19.78 -12.00
N ASP A 54 17.54 -19.82 -10.89
CA ASP A 54 18.66 -20.74 -10.65
C ASP A 54 18.23 -22.08 -10.00
N GLY A 55 16.95 -22.26 -9.71
CA GLY A 55 16.39 -23.48 -9.12
C GLY A 55 16.68 -23.69 -7.63
N LYS A 56 17.47 -22.80 -7.00
CA LYS A 56 17.96 -22.97 -5.63
C LYS A 56 16.99 -22.52 -4.55
N VAL A 57 16.02 -21.68 -4.88
CA VAL A 57 15.08 -21.13 -3.90
C VAL A 57 13.67 -21.46 -4.30
N THR A 58 12.96 -22.10 -3.38
CA THR A 58 11.55 -22.42 -3.51
C THR A 58 10.73 -21.64 -2.49
N VAL A 59 9.57 -21.15 -2.92
CA VAL A 59 8.57 -20.55 -2.05
C VAL A 59 7.20 -21.10 -2.45
N HIS A 60 6.57 -21.79 -1.51
CA HIS A 60 5.19 -22.25 -1.62
C HIS A 60 4.37 -21.59 -0.52
N VAL A 61 3.30 -20.88 -0.90
CA VAL A 61 2.40 -20.23 0.04
C VAL A 61 0.99 -20.78 -0.16
N SER A 62 0.43 -21.37 0.89
CA SER A 62 -0.90 -21.96 0.86
C SER A 62 -1.88 -21.19 1.75
N ALA A 63 -3.12 -21.15 1.28
CA ALA A 63 -4.21 -20.40 1.86
C ALA A 63 -5.01 -21.23 2.85
N ASN A 64 -5.52 -20.59 3.88
CA ASN A 64 -6.64 -21.12 4.64
C ASN A 64 -7.96 -20.91 3.85
N SER A 65 -8.89 -21.87 3.92
CA SER A 65 -10.16 -21.83 3.20
C SER A 65 -11.09 -20.69 3.66
N GLU A 66 -11.07 -20.32 4.93
CA GLU A 66 -11.88 -19.27 5.54
C GLU A 66 -11.29 -17.88 5.28
N TYR A 67 -10.00 -17.69 5.53
CA TYR A 67 -9.36 -16.37 5.50
C TYR A 67 -8.69 -16.03 4.16
N GLY A 68 -8.26 -17.04 3.40
CA GLY A 68 -7.42 -16.86 2.20
C GLY A 68 -5.95 -16.59 2.52
N LEU A 69 -5.17 -16.25 1.50
CA LEU A 69 -3.78 -15.81 1.66
C LEU A 69 -3.68 -14.44 2.31
N ALA A 70 -2.65 -14.26 3.13
CA ALA A 70 -2.16 -12.97 3.55
C ALA A 70 -1.83 -12.10 2.32
N THR A 71 -2.28 -10.86 2.37
CA THR A 71 -2.11 -9.88 1.30
C THR A 71 -0.92 -8.98 1.60
N ILE A 72 -0.43 -8.29 0.57
CA ILE A 72 0.64 -7.30 0.73
C ILE A 72 0.24 -6.12 1.64
N TYR A 73 -1.06 -5.94 1.91
CA TYR A 73 -1.51 -4.96 2.90
C TYR A 73 -1.38 -5.51 4.31
N ASP A 74 -1.51 -6.82 4.53
CA ASP A 74 -1.33 -7.41 5.86
C ASP A 74 0.14 -7.36 6.29
N LEU A 75 1.07 -7.40 5.33
CA LEU A 75 2.50 -7.18 5.53
C LEU A 75 2.80 -5.88 6.30
N ASP A 76 1.99 -4.82 6.19
CA ASP A 76 2.18 -3.58 6.95
C ASP A 76 2.29 -3.84 8.47
N VAL A 77 1.51 -4.81 8.99
CA VAL A 77 1.56 -5.22 10.40
C VAL A 77 2.92 -5.83 10.73
N LEU A 78 3.46 -6.67 9.83
CA LEU A 78 4.79 -7.26 10.00
C LEU A 78 5.91 -6.22 9.92
N ILE A 79 5.78 -5.21 9.04
CA ILE A 79 6.72 -4.09 8.96
C ILE A 79 6.73 -3.33 10.30
N TYR A 80 5.57 -3.05 10.87
CA TYR A 80 5.48 -2.43 12.19
C TYR A 80 6.17 -3.29 13.25
N CYS A 81 5.85 -4.58 13.32
CA CYS A 81 6.44 -5.51 14.28
C CYS A 81 7.97 -5.61 14.14
N ALA A 82 8.49 -5.71 12.91
CA ALA A 82 9.92 -5.72 12.64
C ALA A 82 10.60 -4.41 13.10
N SER A 83 9.93 -3.27 12.89
CA SER A 83 10.43 -1.97 13.32
C SER A 83 10.53 -1.89 14.85
N VAL A 84 9.54 -2.41 15.59
CA VAL A 84 9.57 -2.50 17.06
C VAL A 84 10.69 -3.42 17.55
N LEU A 85 10.88 -4.59 16.94
CA LEU A 85 11.98 -5.51 17.30
C LEU A 85 13.36 -4.85 17.13
N ILE A 86 13.56 -4.15 16.01
CA ILE A 86 14.82 -3.45 15.72
C ILE A 86 15.03 -2.29 16.68
N GLU A 87 13.95 -1.62 17.11
CA GLU A 87 14.03 -0.56 18.12
C GLU A 87 14.43 -1.12 19.50
N HIS A 88 13.89 -2.28 19.91
CA HIS A 88 14.36 -2.99 21.11
C HIS A 88 15.85 -3.35 21.02
N LYS A 89 16.28 -3.90 19.86
CA LYS A 89 17.69 -4.21 19.60
C LYS A 89 18.57 -2.96 19.70
N ARG A 90 18.15 -1.85 19.07
CA ARG A 90 18.87 -0.57 19.07
C ARG A 90 19.04 0.01 20.48
N ARG A 91 18.06 -0.20 21.36
CA ARG A 91 18.10 0.24 22.77
C ARG A 91 18.95 -0.66 23.67
N GLY A 92 19.47 -1.77 23.16
CA GLY A 92 20.27 -2.71 23.94
C GLY A 92 19.43 -3.52 24.94
N VAL A 93 18.16 -3.81 24.62
CA VAL A 93 17.38 -4.77 25.41
C VAL A 93 18.01 -6.15 25.27
N ASN A 94 18.44 -6.76 26.39
CA ASN A 94 19.15 -8.04 26.41
C ASN A 94 18.31 -9.18 25.79
N ASP A 95 17.07 -9.33 26.24
CA ASP A 95 16.12 -10.33 25.74
C ASP A 95 15.03 -9.64 24.94
N ILE A 96 15.19 -9.59 23.62
CA ILE A 96 14.19 -9.01 22.73
C ILE A 96 12.95 -9.92 22.75
N PRO A 97 11.75 -9.40 23.04
CA PRO A 97 10.57 -10.23 23.15
C PRO A 97 10.06 -10.67 21.77
N GLN A 98 9.76 -11.97 21.63
CA GLN A 98 9.06 -12.50 20.45
C GLN A 98 7.56 -12.15 20.46
N THR A 99 6.99 -11.94 21.66
CA THR A 99 5.61 -11.47 21.85
C THR A 99 5.60 -9.96 22.05
N LEU A 100 5.01 -9.24 21.11
CA LEU A 100 4.91 -7.78 21.16
C LEU A 100 3.58 -7.36 21.76
N HIS A 101 3.64 -6.40 22.69
CA HIS A 101 2.47 -5.72 23.22
C HIS A 101 2.28 -4.40 22.46
N VAL A 102 1.14 -4.25 21.81
CA VAL A 102 0.88 -3.13 20.89
C VAL A 102 -0.42 -2.45 21.22
N VAL A 103 -0.42 -1.12 21.18
CA VAL A 103 -1.63 -0.31 21.19
C VAL A 103 -2.13 -0.18 19.73
N PRO A 104 -3.35 -0.64 19.41
CA PRO A 104 -3.83 -0.65 18.02
C PRO A 104 -3.86 0.74 17.38
N TYR A 105 -4.23 1.76 18.16
CA TYR A 105 -4.28 3.15 17.72
C TYR A 105 -2.90 3.62 17.21
N ASP A 106 -1.85 3.34 17.97
CA ASP A 106 -0.47 3.74 17.62
C ASP A 106 0.02 2.98 16.39
N MET A 107 -0.28 1.68 16.28
CA MET A 107 0.05 0.88 15.11
C MET A 107 -0.62 1.43 13.86
N LEU A 108 -1.95 1.63 13.89
CA LEU A 108 -2.71 2.14 12.74
C LEU A 108 -2.23 3.53 12.33
N SER A 109 -2.00 4.41 13.31
CA SER A 109 -1.47 5.75 13.07
C SER A 109 -0.08 5.72 12.41
N THR A 110 0.83 4.88 12.91
CA THR A 110 2.18 4.69 12.36
C THR A 110 2.14 4.17 10.93
N LEU A 111 1.20 3.27 10.64
CA LEU A 111 0.96 2.70 9.33
C LEU A 111 0.14 3.61 8.40
N LYS A 112 -0.14 4.85 8.79
CA LYS A 112 -0.98 5.83 8.05
C LYS A 112 -2.33 5.26 7.63
N ARG A 113 -2.94 4.44 8.51
CA ARG A 113 -4.29 3.89 8.34
C ARG A 113 -5.30 4.70 9.15
N ASP A 114 -6.55 4.61 8.75
CA ASP A 114 -7.66 5.16 9.53
C ASP A 114 -7.70 4.51 10.93
N VAL A 115 -8.18 5.28 11.91
CA VAL A 115 -8.21 4.88 13.35
C VAL A 115 -9.64 4.67 13.88
N GLY A 116 -10.59 4.30 13.03
CA GLY A 116 -11.98 4.03 13.39
C GLY A 116 -12.30 2.55 13.67
N GLY A 117 -13.50 2.25 14.18
CA GLY A 117 -13.91 0.87 14.54
C GLY A 117 -13.71 -0.16 13.41
N ARG A 118 -14.08 0.20 12.18
CA ARG A 118 -13.83 -0.63 10.99
C ARG A 118 -12.34 -0.95 10.77
N ALA A 119 -11.44 -0.02 11.06
CA ALA A 119 -10.01 -0.26 10.89
C ALA A 119 -9.47 -1.29 11.91
N TYR A 120 -10.05 -1.32 13.11
CA TYR A 120 -9.72 -2.31 14.14
C TYR A 120 -10.22 -3.70 13.75
N GLU A 121 -11.42 -3.80 13.19
CA GLU A 121 -11.93 -5.05 12.61
C GLU A 121 -11.03 -5.54 11.46
N LEU A 122 -10.64 -4.65 10.55
CA LEU A 122 -9.73 -4.97 9.46
C LEU A 122 -8.35 -5.39 9.95
N LEU A 123 -7.86 -4.83 11.05
CA LEU A 123 -6.62 -5.24 11.70
C LEU A 123 -6.73 -6.66 12.28
N GLY A 124 -7.86 -6.99 12.92
CA GLY A 124 -8.16 -8.37 13.34
C GLY A 124 -8.12 -9.34 12.16
N ASN A 125 -8.84 -9.03 11.10
CA ASN A 125 -8.87 -9.86 9.88
C ASN A 125 -7.48 -10.01 9.23
N ALA A 126 -6.62 -8.98 9.32
CA ALA A 126 -5.25 -9.05 8.82
C ALA A 126 -4.41 -10.03 9.64
N LEU A 127 -4.56 -10.02 10.98
CA LEU A 127 -3.88 -10.97 11.86
C LEU A 127 -4.35 -12.41 11.63
N ASP A 128 -5.66 -12.63 11.44
CA ASP A 128 -6.18 -13.96 11.14
C ASP A 128 -5.61 -14.49 9.81
N ARG A 129 -5.49 -13.65 8.78
CA ARG A 129 -4.80 -14.01 7.54
C ARG A 129 -3.31 -14.29 7.74
N LEU A 130 -2.60 -13.50 8.54
CA LEU A 130 -1.18 -13.71 8.82
C LEU A 130 -0.91 -14.99 9.61
N GLN A 131 -1.79 -15.33 10.56
CA GLN A 131 -1.70 -16.55 11.36
C GLN A 131 -2.05 -17.80 10.54
N SER A 132 -3.04 -17.70 9.64
CA SER A 132 -3.57 -18.86 8.92
C SER A 132 -2.88 -19.15 7.58
N THR A 133 -2.06 -18.23 7.06
CA THR A 133 -1.27 -18.44 5.84
C THR A 133 -0.04 -19.27 6.15
N THR A 134 0.10 -20.41 5.46
CA THR A 134 1.27 -21.30 5.62
C THR A 134 2.28 -21.03 4.51
N VAL A 135 3.54 -20.83 4.88
CA VAL A 135 4.68 -20.64 3.97
C VAL A 135 5.62 -21.84 4.12
N LYS A 136 6.02 -22.42 2.99
CA LYS A 136 7.09 -23.42 2.89
C LYS A 136 8.21 -22.86 2.02
N THR A 137 9.44 -22.88 2.52
CA THR A 137 10.60 -22.34 1.79
C THR A 137 11.93 -22.90 2.30
N ASN A 138 12.96 -22.82 1.46
CA ASN A 138 14.32 -23.25 1.78
C ASN A 138 15.33 -22.07 1.96
N ILE A 139 14.87 -20.82 1.96
CA ILE A 139 15.71 -19.61 1.86
C ILE A 139 16.88 -19.53 2.85
N ARG A 140 16.71 -20.00 4.09
CA ARG A 140 17.77 -19.97 5.11
C ARG A 140 18.43 -21.31 5.38
N SER A 141 17.74 -22.38 4.99
CA SER A 141 18.06 -23.73 5.39
C SER A 141 18.79 -24.51 4.28
N GLY A 142 18.86 -23.92 3.07
CA GLY A 142 19.48 -24.53 1.89
C GLY A 142 18.64 -25.68 1.32
N ASP A 143 19.15 -26.31 0.27
CA ASP A 143 18.40 -27.33 -0.50
C ASP A 143 18.03 -28.58 0.31
N ALA A 144 18.71 -28.82 1.44
CA ALA A 144 18.53 -30.02 2.24
C ALA A 144 17.34 -29.96 3.22
N VAL A 145 16.86 -28.77 3.60
CA VAL A 145 15.85 -28.61 4.64
C VAL A 145 14.82 -27.57 4.24
N GLU A 146 13.56 -27.98 4.12
CA GLU A 146 12.44 -27.06 3.98
C GLU A 146 11.95 -26.60 5.36
N THR A 147 11.67 -25.31 5.49
CA THR A 147 11.06 -24.74 6.68
C THR A 147 9.62 -24.34 6.40
N THR A 148 8.70 -24.79 7.26
CA THR A 148 7.29 -24.44 7.21
C THR A 148 6.95 -23.52 8.38
N PHE A 149 6.27 -22.39 8.12
CA PHE A 149 5.87 -21.43 9.14
C PHE A 149 4.62 -20.65 8.75
N SER A 150 3.93 -20.07 9.74
CA SER A 150 2.99 -18.95 9.57
C SER A 150 3.69 -17.63 9.88
N TRP A 151 3.13 -16.47 9.54
CA TRP A 151 3.81 -15.19 9.84
C TRP A 151 3.78 -14.82 11.33
N ILE A 152 2.69 -15.19 12.00
CA ILE A 152 2.52 -15.04 13.44
C ILE A 152 2.04 -16.37 14.03
N ASP A 153 2.46 -16.67 15.24
CA ASP A 153 2.07 -17.90 15.95
C ASP A 153 0.71 -17.70 16.63
N SER A 154 0.51 -16.55 17.29
CA SER A 154 -0.73 -16.22 17.97
C SER A 154 -0.95 -14.71 18.07
N HIS A 155 -2.21 -14.31 18.22
CA HIS A 155 -2.57 -12.95 18.59
C HIS A 155 -3.71 -12.96 19.61
N SER A 156 -3.80 -11.92 20.43
CA SER A 156 -4.94 -11.69 21.33
C SER A 156 -5.24 -10.21 21.46
N GLN A 157 -6.51 -9.89 21.67
CA GLN A 157 -7.00 -8.53 21.82
C GLN A 157 -7.47 -8.33 23.27
N LEU A 158 -6.92 -7.32 23.93
CA LEU A 158 -7.41 -6.86 25.23
C LEU A 158 -8.57 -5.89 24.99
N LYS A 159 -9.78 -6.32 25.35
CA LYS A 159 -11.00 -5.51 25.24
C LYS A 159 -11.38 -4.96 26.61
N ASP A 160 -11.86 -3.72 26.66
CA ASP A 160 -12.46 -3.16 27.86
C ASP A 160 -13.88 -3.69 28.08
N ARG A 161 -14.52 -3.29 29.19
CA ARG A 161 -15.89 -3.70 29.56
C ARG A 161 -16.93 -3.29 28.52
N ASN A 162 -16.62 -2.31 27.67
CA ASN A 162 -17.49 -1.82 26.60
C ASN A 162 -17.17 -2.51 25.26
N GLY A 163 -16.24 -3.48 25.25
CA GLY A 163 -15.83 -4.22 24.07
C GLY A 163 -14.78 -3.52 23.20
N GLN A 164 -14.28 -2.34 23.59
CA GLN A 164 -13.28 -1.62 22.81
C GLN A 164 -11.90 -2.23 22.99
N VAL A 165 -11.16 -2.44 21.90
CA VAL A 165 -9.80 -2.98 21.94
C VAL A 165 -8.83 -1.90 22.44
N ARG A 166 -8.26 -2.11 23.62
CA ARG A 166 -7.28 -1.22 24.26
C ARG A 166 -5.84 -1.62 24.00
N GLY A 167 -5.59 -2.90 23.78
CA GLY A 167 -4.26 -3.43 23.56
C GLY A 167 -4.32 -4.74 22.79
N MET A 168 -3.19 -5.14 22.23
CA MET A 168 -3.03 -6.38 21.49
C MET A 168 -1.71 -7.04 21.86
N ARG A 169 -1.70 -8.37 21.88
CA ARG A 169 -0.47 -9.16 21.96
C ARG A 169 -0.32 -9.91 20.64
N ILE A 170 0.86 -9.82 20.05
CA ILE A 170 1.19 -10.51 18.79
C ILE A 170 2.46 -11.31 19.02
N THR A 171 2.35 -12.64 18.94
CA THR A 171 3.49 -13.55 19.01
C THR A 171 3.96 -13.81 17.59
N LEU A 172 5.15 -13.31 17.25
CA LEU A 172 5.73 -13.49 15.91
C LEU A 172 6.22 -14.92 15.73
N ALA A 173 6.08 -15.48 14.54
CA ALA A 173 6.65 -16.78 14.27
C ALA A 173 8.17 -16.73 14.34
N LYS A 174 8.79 -17.80 14.86
CA LYS A 174 10.24 -17.88 15.05
C LYS A 174 11.02 -17.56 13.77
N TRP A 175 10.56 -18.06 12.62
CA TRP A 175 11.20 -17.76 11.33
C TRP A 175 11.20 -16.26 11.00
N PHE A 176 10.10 -15.55 11.24
CA PHE A 176 10.05 -14.11 10.99
C PHE A 176 10.94 -13.35 11.98
N TYR A 177 10.80 -13.67 13.27
CA TYR A 177 11.58 -13.08 14.36
C TYR A 177 13.10 -13.20 14.15
N ASP A 178 13.60 -14.42 13.90
CA ASP A 178 15.03 -14.67 13.67
C ASP A 178 15.53 -13.93 12.42
N GLY A 179 14.69 -13.84 11.38
CA GLY A 179 15.00 -13.14 10.14
C GLY A 179 15.16 -11.63 10.28
N VAL A 180 14.34 -11.03 11.13
CA VAL A 180 14.42 -9.60 11.45
C VAL A 180 15.68 -9.29 12.25
N LEU A 181 16.00 -10.14 13.24
CA LEU A 181 17.13 -9.89 14.15
C LEU A 181 18.50 -10.25 13.56
N MET A 182 18.54 -11.04 12.49
CA MET A 182 19.75 -11.34 11.74
C MET A 182 20.45 -10.05 11.25
N GLU A 183 21.79 -10.08 11.21
CA GLU A 183 22.57 -8.99 10.67
C GLU A 183 22.22 -8.72 9.20
N GLY A 184 21.92 -7.46 8.87
CA GLY A 184 21.45 -7.08 7.53
C GLY A 184 20.09 -7.67 7.14
N GLY A 185 19.33 -8.26 8.08
CA GLY A 185 18.03 -8.89 7.87
C GLY A 185 16.90 -7.92 7.52
N VAL A 186 17.08 -6.62 7.80
CA VAL A 186 16.09 -5.58 7.53
C VAL A 186 16.64 -4.43 6.68
N LEU A 187 15.75 -3.77 5.94
CA LEU A 187 16.03 -2.51 5.24
C LEU A 187 15.08 -1.41 5.73
N ALA A 188 15.60 -0.18 5.87
CA ALA A 188 14.77 0.98 6.17
C ALA A 188 13.86 1.30 4.99
N ILE A 189 12.59 1.57 5.24
CA ILE A 189 11.63 1.99 4.22
C ILE A 189 11.18 3.44 4.47
N ASP A 190 10.75 4.10 3.40
CA ASP A 190 10.20 5.44 3.42
C ASP A 190 8.77 5.40 4.00
N PRO A 191 8.41 6.24 4.99
CA PRO A 191 7.04 6.33 5.49
C PRO A 191 5.97 6.64 4.43
N ALA A 192 6.32 7.23 3.28
CA ALA A 192 5.41 7.43 2.16
C ALA A 192 5.00 6.12 1.48
N TYR A 193 5.69 4.99 1.74
CA TYR A 193 5.28 3.65 1.31
C TYR A 193 3.81 3.35 1.65
N PHE A 194 3.38 3.70 2.86
CA PHE A 194 2.02 3.40 3.32
C PHE A 194 0.93 4.21 2.59
N SER A 195 1.31 5.28 1.89
CA SER A 195 0.39 6.06 1.04
C SER A 195 0.14 5.38 -0.31
N LEU A 196 0.92 4.37 -0.70
CA LEU A 196 0.65 3.58 -1.91
C LEU A 196 -0.63 2.79 -1.75
N THR A 197 -1.51 2.86 -2.74
CA THR A 197 -2.84 2.23 -2.68
C THR A 197 -2.93 0.93 -3.47
N GLY A 198 -2.06 0.76 -4.49
CA GLY A 198 -1.97 -0.43 -5.33
C GLY A 198 -1.05 -1.50 -4.76
N GLY A 199 -1.49 -2.76 -4.82
CA GLY A 199 -0.70 -3.88 -4.30
C GLY A 199 0.55 -4.17 -5.14
N ARG A 200 0.45 -3.96 -6.46
CA ARG A 200 1.60 -4.07 -7.37
C ARG A 200 2.61 -2.94 -7.18
N GLU A 201 2.16 -1.72 -6.89
CA GLU A 201 3.04 -0.58 -6.56
C GLU A 201 3.80 -0.84 -5.27
N ARG A 202 3.10 -1.30 -4.22
CA ARG A 202 3.69 -1.69 -2.94
C ARG A 202 4.73 -2.78 -3.11
N TRP A 203 4.44 -3.79 -3.92
CA TRP A 203 5.40 -4.85 -4.21
C TRP A 203 6.62 -4.32 -4.97
N LEU A 204 6.39 -3.53 -6.02
CA LEU A 204 7.46 -2.98 -6.83
C LEU A 204 8.39 -2.03 -6.04
N TYR A 205 7.84 -1.25 -5.09
CA TYR A 205 8.62 -0.47 -4.15
C TYR A 205 9.61 -1.35 -3.36
N ARG A 206 9.16 -2.52 -2.88
CA ARG A 206 10.02 -3.45 -2.11
C ARG A 206 11.12 -4.03 -2.97
N VAL A 207 10.80 -4.40 -4.22
CA VAL A 207 11.79 -4.85 -5.21
C VAL A 207 12.83 -3.76 -5.47
N ALA A 208 12.40 -2.52 -5.74
CA ALA A 208 13.28 -1.37 -5.93
C ALA A 208 14.16 -1.13 -4.69
N ARG A 209 13.57 -1.21 -3.49
CA ARG A 209 14.28 -1.03 -2.23
C ARG A 209 15.40 -2.06 -2.01
N LYS A 210 15.13 -3.31 -2.37
CA LYS A 210 16.06 -4.44 -2.26
C LYS A 210 17.21 -4.35 -3.26
N HIS A 211 16.93 -4.04 -4.52
CA HIS A 211 17.91 -4.13 -5.60
C HIS A 211 18.54 -2.76 -5.95
N ALA A 212 17.72 -1.73 -6.16
CA ALA A 212 18.21 -0.41 -6.55
C ALA A 212 18.72 0.42 -5.35
N GLY A 213 18.25 0.13 -4.14
CA GLY A 213 18.59 0.90 -2.94
C GLY A 213 20.08 0.97 -2.57
N GLY A 214 20.90 0.04 -3.08
CA GLY A 214 22.36 0.04 -2.91
C GLY A 214 23.16 0.04 -4.23
N ALA A 215 22.49 0.11 -5.38
CA ALA A 215 23.13 -0.03 -6.70
C ALA A 215 23.71 1.29 -7.25
N GLY A 216 23.67 2.38 -6.48
CA GLY A 216 24.18 3.68 -6.91
C GLY A 216 23.35 4.31 -8.06
N PRO A 217 23.93 5.26 -8.81
CA PRO A 217 23.23 5.99 -9.87
C PRO A 217 22.85 5.13 -11.09
N ASP A 218 23.57 4.02 -11.32
CA ASP A 218 23.29 3.11 -12.44
C ASP A 218 21.95 2.39 -12.28
N GLY A 219 21.53 2.17 -11.03
CA GLY A 219 20.27 1.53 -10.69
C GLY A 219 20.28 0.02 -10.95
N PHE A 220 19.10 -0.56 -11.08
CA PHE A 220 18.90 -1.99 -11.33
C PHE A 220 17.84 -2.20 -12.41
N SER A 221 18.17 -3.02 -13.42
CA SER A 221 17.25 -3.38 -14.50
C SER A 221 16.87 -4.84 -14.44
N ILE A 222 15.59 -5.13 -14.67
CA ILE A 222 15.05 -6.49 -14.66
C ILE A 222 14.03 -6.67 -15.79
N SER A 223 13.98 -7.87 -16.36
CA SER A 223 13.04 -8.18 -17.44
C SER A 223 11.61 -8.24 -16.91
N MET A 224 10.65 -7.82 -17.75
CA MET A 224 9.23 -7.88 -17.41
C MET A 224 8.73 -9.32 -17.12
N PRO A 225 9.16 -10.38 -17.84
CA PRO A 225 8.82 -11.76 -17.48
C PRO A 225 9.34 -12.19 -16.10
N THR A 226 10.60 -11.87 -15.77
CA THR A 226 11.16 -12.22 -14.46
C THR A 226 10.47 -11.46 -13.33
N LEU A 227 10.09 -10.20 -13.55
CA LEU A 227 9.25 -9.45 -12.61
C LEU A 227 7.90 -10.14 -12.39
N TYR A 228 7.26 -10.60 -13.46
CA TYR A 228 5.99 -11.29 -13.37
C TYR A 228 6.09 -12.55 -12.49
N GLU A 229 7.10 -13.39 -12.73
CA GLU A 229 7.37 -14.59 -11.91
C GLU A 229 7.63 -14.24 -10.44
N LYS A 230 8.52 -13.27 -10.17
CA LYS A 230 8.83 -12.81 -8.81
C LYS A 230 7.65 -12.17 -8.09
N SER A 231 6.66 -11.65 -8.82
CA SER A 231 5.49 -10.97 -8.24
C SER A 231 4.45 -11.94 -7.68
N GLY A 232 4.41 -13.18 -8.21
CA GLY A 232 3.35 -14.13 -7.91
C GLY A 232 1.95 -13.60 -8.22
N ALA A 233 1.84 -12.61 -9.13
CA ALA A 233 0.58 -12.00 -9.50
C ALA A 233 -0.39 -13.02 -10.13
N GLU A 234 -1.68 -12.86 -9.86
CA GLU A 234 -2.72 -13.60 -10.57
C GLU A 234 -3.07 -12.91 -11.89
N GLY A 235 -3.51 -13.70 -12.86
CA GLY A 235 -3.98 -13.23 -14.17
C GLY A 235 -3.02 -13.59 -15.29
N ASP A 236 -3.20 -12.94 -16.43
CA ASP A 236 -2.35 -13.08 -17.60
C ASP A 236 -1.17 -12.10 -17.57
N TYR A 237 -0.06 -12.51 -18.19
CA TYR A 237 1.16 -11.71 -18.28
C TYR A 237 0.92 -10.36 -19.00
N ARG A 238 0.05 -10.33 -20.00
CA ARG A 238 -0.22 -9.11 -20.79
C ARG A 238 -0.82 -8.01 -19.92
N ARG A 239 -1.80 -8.35 -19.08
CA ARG A 239 -2.38 -7.45 -18.09
C ARG A 239 -1.36 -6.99 -17.07
N PHE A 240 -0.53 -7.90 -16.56
CA PHE A 240 0.56 -7.53 -15.64
C PHE A 240 1.51 -6.50 -16.28
N LYS A 241 1.95 -6.75 -17.51
CA LYS A 241 2.81 -5.85 -18.28
C LYS A 241 2.16 -4.47 -18.49
N PHE A 242 0.87 -4.44 -18.80
CA PHE A 242 0.12 -3.19 -18.92
C PHE A 242 0.10 -2.40 -17.60
N GLU A 243 -0.21 -3.06 -16.49
CA GLU A 243 -0.25 -2.41 -15.17
C GLU A 243 1.14 -1.93 -14.71
N MET A 244 2.19 -2.74 -14.91
CA MET A 244 3.58 -2.33 -14.64
C MET A 244 3.99 -1.13 -15.49
N THR A 245 3.59 -1.11 -16.76
CA THR A 245 3.88 0.01 -17.67
C THR A 245 3.21 1.29 -17.19
N LYS A 246 1.97 1.20 -16.70
CA LYS A 246 1.26 2.32 -16.09
C LYS A 246 1.98 2.85 -14.85
N ILE A 247 2.36 1.97 -13.93
CA ILE A 247 3.08 2.35 -12.71
C ILE A 247 4.43 3.00 -13.05
N ALA A 248 5.16 2.46 -14.02
CA ALA A 248 6.42 3.05 -14.48
C ALA A 248 6.24 4.42 -15.13
N ARG A 249 5.14 4.64 -15.86
CA ARG A 249 4.80 5.94 -16.46
C ARG A 249 4.42 6.98 -15.42
N GLU A 250 3.62 6.59 -14.42
CA GLU A 250 3.24 7.47 -13.31
C GLU A 250 4.44 7.82 -12.43
N ASN A 251 5.40 6.89 -12.31
CA ASN A 251 6.69 7.07 -11.66
C ASN A 251 6.54 7.74 -10.29
N SER A 252 5.62 7.24 -9.47
CA SER A 252 5.22 7.83 -8.18
C SER A 252 5.78 7.08 -6.96
N LEU A 253 6.66 6.09 -7.17
CA LEU A 253 7.24 5.32 -6.08
C LEU A 253 8.13 6.23 -5.20
N PRO A 254 7.91 6.25 -3.86
CA PRO A 254 8.72 7.07 -2.96
C PRO A 254 10.21 6.74 -3.05
N GLY A 255 11.06 7.74 -3.24
CA GLY A 255 12.51 7.58 -3.26
C GLY A 255 13.09 6.78 -4.44
N TYR A 256 12.26 6.32 -5.39
CA TYR A 256 12.70 5.53 -6.56
C TYR A 256 12.13 6.08 -7.86
N SER A 257 12.95 6.10 -8.90
CA SER A 257 12.54 6.35 -10.28
C SER A 257 12.41 5.03 -11.04
N LEU A 258 11.40 4.97 -11.91
CA LEU A 258 11.09 3.86 -12.79
C LEU A 258 11.22 4.30 -14.23
N GLU A 259 11.91 3.51 -15.03
CA GLU A 259 12.11 3.76 -16.46
C GLU A 259 11.92 2.45 -17.24
N LEU A 260 11.13 2.50 -18.31
CA LEU A 260 10.97 1.36 -19.22
C LEU A 260 11.99 1.46 -20.35
N LEU A 261 12.92 0.51 -20.39
CA LEU A 261 13.88 0.39 -21.47
C LEU A 261 13.33 -0.60 -22.49
N GLN A 262 13.00 -0.09 -23.68
CA GLN A 262 12.60 -0.93 -24.80
C GLN A 262 13.82 -1.68 -25.34
N ARG A 263 13.59 -2.91 -25.81
CA ARG A 263 14.62 -3.72 -26.47
C ARG A 263 14.13 -4.10 -27.86
N ASP A 264 15.00 -3.96 -28.86
CA ASP A 264 14.68 -4.34 -30.23
C ASP A 264 14.32 -5.83 -30.28
N GLY A 265 13.08 -6.13 -30.68
CA GLY A 265 12.56 -7.50 -30.79
C GLY A 265 12.42 -8.27 -29.47
N GLY A 266 12.57 -7.61 -28.31
CA GLY A 266 12.60 -8.26 -26.99
C GLY A 266 11.56 -7.73 -26.00
N GLU A 267 11.40 -8.44 -24.88
CA GLU A 267 10.62 -7.94 -23.74
C GLU A 267 11.32 -6.73 -23.10
N PRO A 268 10.57 -5.68 -22.70
CA PRO A 268 11.16 -4.48 -22.11
C PRO A 268 11.77 -4.81 -20.74
N LEU A 269 12.80 -4.03 -20.39
CA LEU A 269 13.36 -4.02 -19.05
C LEU A 269 12.73 -2.89 -18.25
N LEU A 270 12.45 -3.14 -16.98
CA LEU A 270 12.14 -2.09 -16.03
C LEU A 270 13.40 -1.74 -15.26
N ARG A 271 13.90 -0.52 -15.44
CA ARG A 271 14.98 0.06 -14.67
C ARG A 271 14.42 0.78 -13.46
N MET A 272 15.01 0.51 -12.31
CA MET A 272 14.71 1.13 -11.02
C MET A 272 15.98 1.82 -10.52
N ALA A 273 15.93 3.11 -10.20
CA ALA A 273 17.06 3.83 -9.61
C ALA A 273 16.61 4.59 -8.37
N LYS A 274 17.52 4.82 -7.42
CA LYS A 274 17.23 5.68 -6.27
C LYS A 274 17.17 7.12 -6.77
N ARG A 275 16.12 7.86 -6.42
CA ARG A 275 16.06 9.29 -6.73
C ARG A 275 17.19 10.02 -6.03
N SER A 276 17.79 10.97 -6.74
CA SER A 276 18.66 11.96 -6.10
C SER A 276 17.84 12.78 -5.09
N LEU A 277 18.47 13.28 -4.03
CA LEU A 277 17.76 14.05 -2.98
C LEU A 277 17.11 15.33 -3.52
N ASP A 278 17.53 15.78 -4.70
CA ASP A 278 17.02 16.97 -5.40
C ASP A 278 15.87 16.66 -6.38
N GLU A 279 15.59 15.38 -6.66
CA GLU A 279 14.48 14.95 -7.51
C GLU A 279 13.25 14.59 -6.66
N SER A 280 12.35 15.56 -6.51
CA SER A 280 11.00 15.29 -6.02
C SER A 280 10.24 14.34 -6.98
N PRO A 281 9.22 13.60 -6.51
CA PRO A 281 8.30 12.91 -7.40
C PRO A 281 7.56 13.94 -8.26
N SER A 282 8.11 14.23 -9.44
CA SER A 282 7.44 15.03 -10.45
C SER A 282 6.29 14.20 -11.02
N PRO A 283 5.02 14.60 -10.87
CA PRO A 283 4.04 14.18 -11.85
C PRO A 283 4.55 14.70 -13.20
N SER A 284 4.84 13.79 -14.13
CA SER A 284 5.24 14.18 -15.48
C SER A 284 4.25 15.23 -15.99
N PRO A 285 4.72 16.37 -16.53
CA PRO A 285 3.83 17.35 -17.13
C PRO A 285 3.10 16.66 -18.28
N SER A 286 1.77 16.75 -18.26
CA SER A 286 0.97 16.56 -19.46
C SER A 286 1.57 17.47 -20.53
N ASN A 287 2.26 16.89 -21.51
CA ASN A 287 2.79 17.66 -22.62
C ASN A 287 1.62 18.34 -23.33
N GLY A 288 1.47 19.64 -23.07
CA GLY A 288 0.72 20.55 -23.92
C GLY A 288 1.47 20.65 -25.24
N PHE A 289 1.05 19.85 -26.22
CA PHE A 289 1.29 20.18 -27.61
C PHE A 289 0.29 21.27 -27.98
N ALA A 290 0.77 22.51 -28.03
CA ALA A 290 0.14 23.51 -28.88
C ALA A 290 0.63 23.24 -30.32
N PRO A 291 -0.25 22.95 -31.30
CA PRO A 291 0.13 23.06 -32.69
C PRO A 291 -0.21 24.48 -33.16
N ALA A 292 0.85 25.20 -33.54
CA ALA A 292 0.71 26.28 -34.49
C ALA A 292 0.07 25.74 -35.78
N VAL A 293 -0.87 26.53 -36.28
CA VAL A 293 -1.69 26.24 -37.45
C VAL A 293 -0.81 26.39 -38.70
N ASP A 294 -0.64 25.31 -39.48
CA ASP A 294 -0.63 25.45 -40.94
C ASP A 294 -1.19 24.18 -41.60
N ALA A 295 -1.94 24.42 -42.66
CA ALA A 295 -2.92 23.54 -43.24
C ALA A 295 -2.29 22.48 -44.17
N SER A 296 -2.74 21.23 -44.07
CA SER A 296 -3.40 20.53 -45.19
C SER A 296 -3.71 19.05 -44.92
N LYS A 297 -5.01 18.74 -45.10
CA LYS A 297 -5.60 17.56 -45.75
C LYS A 297 -5.39 16.13 -45.17
N ARG A 298 -6.57 15.49 -45.01
CA ARG A 298 -6.92 14.06 -44.96
C ARG A 298 -6.65 13.39 -43.61
N GLY A 299 -7.58 12.71 -42.94
CA GLY A 299 -8.94 12.26 -43.26
C GLY A 299 -9.24 11.03 -42.38
N THR A 300 -10.31 11.12 -41.59
CA THR A 300 -11.16 10.06 -41.03
C THR A 300 -10.56 8.98 -40.10
N ALA A 301 -10.89 9.06 -38.80
CA ALA A 301 -11.88 8.19 -38.12
C ALA A 301 -11.92 8.54 -36.61
N ALA A 302 -13.00 9.19 -36.16
CA ALA A 302 -13.20 9.59 -34.77
C ALA A 302 -13.90 8.47 -33.97
N ALA A 303 -13.39 8.17 -32.78
CA ALA A 303 -14.07 7.41 -31.74
C ALA A 303 -14.67 8.42 -30.74
N GLU A 304 -15.95 8.25 -30.43
CA GLU A 304 -16.76 9.14 -29.60
C GLU A 304 -16.31 9.11 -28.12
N GLU A 305 -16.04 10.29 -27.54
CA GLU A 305 -15.92 10.51 -26.09
C GLU A 305 -17.33 10.74 -25.50
N GLU A 306 -17.74 9.96 -24.50
CA GLU A 306 -19.05 10.14 -23.85
C GLU A 306 -19.13 11.49 -23.10
N PRO A 307 -20.21 12.28 -23.27
CA PRO A 307 -20.35 13.59 -22.65
C PRO A 307 -20.58 13.48 -21.13
N VAL A 308 -19.71 14.13 -20.35
CA VAL A 308 -19.83 14.21 -18.88
C VAL A 308 -21.00 15.13 -18.51
N SER A 309 -22.10 14.56 -18.02
CA SER A 309 -23.30 15.28 -17.58
C SER A 309 -23.37 15.44 -16.06
N PHE A 310 -23.83 16.59 -15.57
CA PHE A 310 -24.09 16.84 -14.16
C PHE A 310 -25.32 16.05 -13.67
N PRO A 311 -25.24 15.31 -12.56
CA PRO A 311 -26.32 14.44 -12.12
C PRO A 311 -27.58 15.24 -11.74
N VAL A 312 -28.69 14.93 -12.42
CA VAL A 312 -29.98 15.61 -12.25
C VAL A 312 -30.56 15.43 -10.84
N GLN A 313 -30.20 14.33 -10.15
CA GLN A 313 -30.61 14.02 -8.78
C GLN A 313 -29.48 13.30 -8.00
N GLY A 314 -29.60 13.24 -6.67
CA GLY A 314 -28.66 12.54 -5.79
C GLY A 314 -27.45 13.37 -5.34
N SER A 315 -26.60 12.76 -4.51
CA SER A 315 -25.40 13.43 -3.98
C SER A 315 -24.27 13.44 -5.01
N ILE A 316 -23.55 14.56 -5.09
CA ILE A 316 -22.32 14.66 -5.89
C ILE A 316 -21.08 14.27 -5.09
N ALA A 317 -21.20 13.92 -3.80
CA ALA A 317 -20.05 13.71 -2.92
C ALA A 317 -19.06 12.67 -3.47
N PHE A 318 -19.56 11.67 -4.18
CA PHE A 318 -18.80 10.58 -4.78
C PHE A 318 -18.89 10.70 -6.31
N GLY A 319 -17.87 11.29 -6.95
CA GLY A 319 -17.80 11.45 -8.40
C GLY A 319 -16.93 12.62 -8.85
N ALA A 320 -16.90 12.86 -10.16
CA ALA A 320 -16.10 13.95 -10.77
C ALA A 320 -16.50 15.33 -10.21
N PHE A 321 -17.79 15.60 -10.09
CA PHE A 321 -18.28 16.86 -9.50
C PHE A 321 -18.01 16.97 -8.00
N GLY A 322 -17.98 15.87 -7.25
CA GLY A 322 -17.55 15.87 -5.85
C GLY A 322 -16.09 16.25 -5.66
N ALA A 323 -15.22 15.80 -6.58
CA ALA A 323 -13.81 16.21 -6.59
C ALA A 323 -13.67 17.71 -6.91
N ILE A 324 -14.45 18.22 -7.87
CA ILE A 324 -14.48 19.65 -8.21
C ILE A 324 -14.99 20.48 -7.03
N ALA A 325 -16.04 20.03 -6.33
CA ALA A 325 -16.59 20.70 -5.16
C ALA A 325 -15.55 20.81 -4.03
N ARG A 326 -14.87 19.70 -3.69
CA ARG A 326 -13.82 19.70 -2.65
C ARG A 326 -12.64 20.61 -2.97
N ALA A 327 -12.32 20.77 -4.26
CA ALA A 327 -11.20 21.60 -4.70
C ALA A 327 -11.55 23.10 -4.72
N ASN A 328 -12.82 23.47 -4.83
CA ASN A 328 -13.24 24.85 -5.10
C ASN A 328 -14.15 25.47 -4.03
N LEU A 329 -14.74 24.68 -3.13
CA LEU A 329 -15.58 25.20 -2.03
C LEU A 329 -14.71 25.80 -0.92
N PRO A 330 -15.10 26.96 -0.35
CA PRO A 330 -14.38 27.56 0.78
C PRO A 330 -14.55 26.73 2.05
N SER A 331 -13.53 26.75 2.91
CA SER A 331 -13.56 26.11 4.23
C SER A 331 -14.23 27.02 5.29
N PRO A 332 -15.02 26.46 6.23
CA PRO A 332 -15.49 25.08 6.27
C PRO A 332 -16.47 24.77 5.12
N GLN A 333 -16.28 23.60 4.51
CA GLN A 333 -17.04 23.20 3.31
C GLN A 333 -18.51 22.97 3.65
N ARG A 334 -19.40 23.58 2.85
CA ARG A 334 -20.84 23.32 2.91
C ARG A 334 -21.14 21.88 2.48
N ASP A 335 -22.25 21.35 2.99
CA ASP A 335 -22.76 20.04 2.60
C ASP A 335 -22.90 19.91 1.06
N HIS A 336 -22.33 18.83 0.50
CA HIS A 336 -22.26 18.65 -0.95
C HIS A 336 -23.62 18.36 -1.59
N GLU A 337 -24.59 17.85 -0.84
CA GLU A 337 -25.96 17.65 -1.34
C GLU A 337 -26.69 18.99 -1.45
N ALA A 338 -26.52 19.88 -0.45
CA ALA A 338 -27.01 21.25 -0.51
C ALA A 338 -26.40 22.02 -1.69
N VAL A 339 -25.08 21.94 -1.90
CA VAL A 339 -24.38 22.60 -3.03
C VAL A 339 -24.85 22.03 -4.37
N ALA A 340 -25.09 20.72 -4.48
CA ALA A 340 -25.62 20.11 -5.69
C ALA A 340 -27.03 20.61 -6.03
N ASN A 341 -27.90 20.73 -5.02
CA ASN A 341 -29.26 21.26 -5.19
C ASN A 341 -29.25 22.73 -5.59
N ASP A 342 -28.41 23.55 -4.96
CA ASP A 342 -28.21 24.96 -5.32
C ASP A 342 -27.74 25.09 -6.78
N PHE A 343 -26.83 24.22 -7.22
CA PHE A 343 -26.34 24.23 -8.60
C PHE A 343 -27.39 23.79 -9.62
N ARG A 344 -28.22 22.78 -9.30
CA ARG A 344 -29.35 22.38 -10.16
C ARG A 344 -30.32 23.53 -10.38
N ASN A 345 -30.63 24.28 -9.33
CA ASN A 345 -31.50 25.44 -9.42
C ASN A 345 -30.85 26.57 -10.23
N PHE A 346 -29.55 26.77 -10.09
CA PHE A 346 -28.79 27.70 -10.91
C PHE A 346 -28.87 27.36 -12.41
N LEU A 347 -28.63 26.10 -12.78
CA LEU A 347 -28.71 25.65 -14.19
C LEU A 347 -30.10 25.89 -14.78
N ARG A 348 -31.17 25.54 -14.04
CA ARG A 348 -32.56 25.78 -14.46
C ARG A 348 -32.88 27.27 -14.61
N SER A 349 -32.38 28.12 -13.69
CA SER A 349 -32.63 29.56 -13.74
C SER A 349 -31.94 30.28 -14.91
N ARG A 350 -30.88 29.68 -15.46
CA ARG A 350 -30.07 30.21 -16.55
C ARG A 350 -30.30 29.49 -17.88
N ASP A 351 -31.24 28.54 -17.90
CA ASP A 351 -31.53 27.67 -19.06
C ASP A 351 -30.28 26.97 -19.61
N ILE A 352 -29.43 26.46 -18.70
CA ILE A 352 -28.19 25.74 -19.05
C ILE A 352 -28.45 24.23 -18.97
N ALA A 353 -28.12 23.51 -20.03
CA ALA A 353 -28.26 22.05 -20.07
C ALA A 353 -27.29 21.35 -19.09
N PHE A 354 -27.75 20.25 -18.48
CA PHE A 354 -26.95 19.48 -17.50
C PHE A 354 -25.75 18.77 -18.14
N ASP A 355 -25.79 18.55 -19.46
CA ASP A 355 -24.76 17.96 -20.30
C ASP A 355 -24.01 18.99 -21.16
N ALA A 356 -24.10 20.29 -20.80
CA ALA A 356 -23.34 21.33 -21.48
C ALA A 356 -21.85 20.97 -21.53
N SER A 357 -21.20 21.18 -22.68
CA SER A 357 -19.80 20.79 -22.90
C SER A 357 -18.81 21.42 -21.91
N ASN A 358 -19.19 22.53 -21.27
CA ASN A 358 -18.43 23.25 -20.24
C ASN A 358 -19.00 23.11 -18.82
N ILE A 359 -19.88 22.13 -18.57
CA ILE A 359 -20.61 22.00 -17.28
C ILE A 359 -19.69 21.87 -16.07
N THR A 360 -18.54 21.21 -16.21
CA THR A 360 -17.53 21.06 -15.15
C THR A 360 -16.88 22.40 -14.78
N GLN A 361 -16.62 23.26 -15.77
CA GLN A 361 -16.06 24.60 -15.57
C GLN A 361 -17.09 25.57 -14.97
N ILE A 362 -18.35 25.47 -15.43
CA ILE A 362 -19.47 26.21 -14.83
C ILE A 362 -19.62 25.83 -13.35
N PHE A 363 -19.55 24.54 -13.03
CA PHE A 363 -19.66 24.05 -11.66
C PHE A 363 -18.50 24.49 -10.76
N ALA A 364 -17.25 24.43 -11.25
CA ALA A 364 -16.09 24.92 -10.51
C ALA A 364 -16.22 26.41 -10.17
N THR A 365 -16.63 27.21 -11.15
CA THR A 365 -16.87 28.66 -10.98
C THR A 365 -18.04 28.95 -10.03
N PHE A 366 -19.04 28.08 -10.00
CA PHE A 366 -20.15 28.18 -9.05
C PHE A 366 -19.68 27.90 -7.62
N CYS A 367 -18.85 26.87 -7.42
CA CYS A 367 -18.32 26.49 -6.10
C CYS A 367 -17.46 27.60 -5.47
N THR A 368 -16.64 28.30 -6.25
CA THR A 368 -15.79 29.39 -5.72
C THR A 368 -16.59 30.62 -5.27
N LYS A 369 -17.84 30.77 -5.74
CA LYS A 369 -18.74 31.87 -5.37
C LYS A 369 -19.68 31.53 -4.22
N GLN A 370 -19.62 30.31 -3.70
CA GLN A 370 -20.43 29.89 -2.55
C GLN A 370 -19.90 30.51 -1.26
N ARG A 371 -20.80 30.80 -0.30
CA ARG A 371 -20.40 31.21 1.05
C ARG A 371 -19.89 29.99 1.83
N SER A 372 -18.96 30.20 2.76
CA SER A 372 -18.52 29.17 3.70
C SER A 372 -19.69 28.73 4.59
N ALA A 373 -19.63 27.50 5.13
CA ALA A 373 -20.57 27.10 6.18
C ALA A 373 -20.36 27.99 7.43
N ILE A 374 -21.44 28.29 8.14
CA ILE A 374 -21.42 28.98 9.44
C ILE A 374 -21.14 27.95 10.52
#